data_AF-A0A5W5W5H7-F1
#
_entry.id   AF-A0A5W5W5H7-F1
#
_cell.length_a   1.000
_cell.length_b   1.000
_cell.length_c   1.000
_cell.angle_alpha   90.00
_cell.angle_beta   90.00
_cell.angle_gamma   90.00
#
_symmetry.space_group_name_H-M   'P 1'
#
loop_
_entity.id
_entity.type
_entity.pdbx_description
1 polymer ?
#
loop_
_entity_poly.entity_id
_entity_poly.type
_entity_poly.pdbx_seq_one_letter_code
_entity_poly.pdbx_strand_id
1 'polypeptide(L)'
;MKTLTHEQYLALLYSQNVERQDYAVICPMCGTVQSARLLIQAGVAPDFDGVLRYLGFSCVGRFTGKGSPSVEEGKNHGCDWTLGGLLQCHVMVLEDPTGVKRPVFEPATPEQARELAARLGGIYE
;
A
#
# COMPACT_ATOMS: atom_id res chain seq x y z
N MET A 1 -0.32 17.50 -3.17
CA MET A 1 0.06 16.26 -3.89
C MET A 1 1.57 16.16 -3.87
N LYS A 2 2.11 15.05 -3.36
CA LYS A 2 3.55 14.78 -3.26
C LYS A 2 4.01 14.05 -4.53
N THR A 3 5.08 14.52 -5.15
CA THR A 3 5.66 13.90 -6.36
C THR A 3 7.02 13.33 -6.00
N LEU A 4 7.27 12.08 -6.39
CA LEU A 4 8.56 11.41 -6.24
C LEU A 4 8.99 10.79 -7.57
N THR A 5 10.28 10.55 -7.74
CA THR A 5 10.77 9.61 -8.75
C THR A 5 10.56 8.17 -8.26
N HIS A 6 10.62 7.20 -9.17
CA HIS A 6 10.57 5.79 -8.81
C HIS A 6 11.69 5.39 -7.83
N GLU A 7 12.90 5.91 -8.03
CA GLU A 7 14.05 5.65 -7.15
C GLU A 7 13.83 6.20 -5.74
N GLN A 8 13.30 7.41 -5.61
CA GLN A 8 12.96 8.00 -4.32
C GLN A 8 11.89 7.18 -3.60
N TYR A 9 10.88 6.69 -4.33
CA TYR A 9 9.84 5.84 -3.76
C TYR A 9 10.39 4.50 -3.27
N LEU A 10 11.26 3.86 -4.05
CA LEU A 10 11.93 2.63 -3.64
C LEU A 10 12.81 2.85 -2.40
N ALA A 11 13.56 3.96 -2.33
CA ALA A 11 14.36 4.29 -1.16
C ALA A 11 13.51 4.40 0.12
N LEU A 12 12.28 4.93 0.03
CA LEU A 12 11.34 4.97 1.16
C LEU A 12 10.81 3.60 1.54
N LEU A 13 10.59 2.69 0.58
CA LEU A 13 10.21 1.31 0.91
C LEU A 13 11.38 0.56 1.55
N TYR A 14 12.59 0.74 1.03
CA TYR A 14 13.80 0.09 1.55
C TYR A 14 14.15 0.57 2.96
N SER A 15 13.90 1.84 3.29
CA SER A 15 14.14 2.35 4.65
C SER A 15 13.22 1.74 5.71
N GLN A 16 12.16 1.03 5.32
CA GLN A 16 11.32 0.28 6.26
C GLN A 16 12.06 -0.88 6.92
N ASN A 17 13.13 -1.38 6.27
CA ASN A 17 13.98 -2.45 6.77
C ASN A 17 13.19 -3.72 7.14
N VAL A 18 12.29 -4.13 6.23
CA VAL A 18 11.50 -5.36 6.31
C VAL A 18 11.66 -6.17 5.02
N GLU A 19 11.24 -7.44 5.03
CA GLU A 19 11.26 -8.26 3.81
C GLU A 19 10.40 -7.64 2.71
N ARG A 20 10.71 -7.96 1.46
CA ARG A 20 10.02 -7.40 0.28
C ARG A 20 8.50 -7.56 0.33
N GLN A 21 8.01 -8.69 0.84
CA GLN A 21 6.57 -8.96 0.99
C GLN A 21 5.90 -8.16 2.11
N ASP A 22 6.70 -7.61 3.03
CA ASP A 22 6.26 -6.85 4.18
C ASP A 22 6.40 -5.33 4.00
N TYR A 23 6.94 -4.87 2.85
CA TYR A 23 6.86 -3.48 2.47
C TYR A 23 5.43 -2.95 2.58
N ALA A 24 5.28 -1.91 3.39
CA ALA A 24 4.00 -1.39 3.81
C ALA A 24 3.69 -0.04 3.17
N VAL A 25 2.44 0.14 2.78
CA VAL A 25 1.89 1.36 2.19
C VAL A 25 0.58 1.72 2.87
N ILE A 26 0.19 2.98 2.79
CA ILE A 26 -0.98 3.53 3.48
C ILE A 26 -2.07 3.86 2.45
N CYS A 27 -3.27 3.28 2.63
CA CYS A 27 -4.42 3.65 1.83
C CYS A 27 -4.77 5.14 2.07
N PRO A 28 -4.83 5.99 1.03
CA PRO A 28 -5.06 7.42 1.20
C PRO A 28 -6.48 7.79 1.66
N MET A 29 -7.44 6.87 1.53
CA MET A 29 -8.83 7.14 1.89
C MET A 29 -9.19 6.70 3.30
N CYS A 30 -8.70 5.54 3.74
CA CYS A 30 -9.07 4.98 5.04
C CYS A 30 -7.90 4.84 6.02
N GLY A 31 -6.66 5.09 5.58
CA GLY A 31 -5.48 5.01 6.45
C GLY A 31 -5.05 3.58 6.82
N THR A 32 -5.60 2.55 6.19
CA THR A 32 -5.10 1.17 6.39
C THR A 32 -3.64 1.07 5.97
N VAL A 33 -2.78 0.65 6.90
CA VAL A 33 -1.42 0.18 6.61
C VAL A 33 -1.52 -1.26 6.11
N GLN A 34 -0.95 -1.53 4.93
CA GLN A 34 -1.05 -2.82 4.25
C GLN A 34 0.22 -3.17 3.50
N SER A 35 0.45 -4.47 3.28
CA SER A 35 1.62 -5.01 2.58
C SER A 35 1.20 -6.07 1.56
N ALA A 36 2.17 -6.56 0.78
CA ALA A 36 1.93 -7.70 -0.12
C ALA A 36 1.53 -8.97 0.64
N ARG A 37 2.15 -9.24 1.80
CA ARG A 37 1.77 -10.36 2.67
C ARG A 37 0.30 -10.30 3.07
N LEU A 38 -0.21 -9.13 3.41
CA LEU A 38 -1.63 -8.95 3.75
C LEU A 38 -2.55 -9.25 2.56
N LEU A 39 -2.15 -8.83 1.34
CA LEU A 39 -2.89 -9.13 0.11
C LEU A 39 -2.89 -10.64 -0.21
N ILE A 40 -1.76 -11.31 0.00
CA ILE A 40 -1.65 -12.77 -0.18
C ILE A 40 -2.54 -13.50 0.82
N GLN A 41 -2.51 -13.11 2.11
CA GLN A 41 -3.40 -13.68 3.14
C GLN A 41 -4.88 -13.41 2.86
N ALA A 42 -5.21 -12.29 2.20
CA ALA A 42 -6.56 -11.97 1.74
C ALA A 42 -6.99 -12.76 0.48
N GLY A 43 -6.13 -13.62 -0.08
CA GLY A 43 -6.46 -14.47 -1.22
C GLY A 43 -6.43 -13.76 -2.57
N VAL A 44 -5.76 -12.59 -2.67
CA VAL A 44 -5.70 -11.82 -3.93
C VAL A 44 -4.91 -12.54 -5.01
N ALA A 45 -3.81 -13.19 -4.63
CA ALA A 45 -2.97 -14.03 -5.48
C ALA A 45 -2.13 -14.97 -4.58
N PRO A 46 -1.55 -16.06 -5.12
CA PRO A 46 -0.83 -17.05 -4.30
C PRO A 46 0.56 -16.57 -3.82
N ASP A 47 1.14 -15.56 -4.47
CA ASP A 47 2.51 -15.11 -4.22
C ASP A 47 2.68 -13.59 -4.41
N PHE A 48 3.90 -13.13 -4.16
CA PHE A 48 4.28 -11.72 -4.25
C PHE A 48 4.09 -11.14 -5.65
N ASP A 49 4.50 -11.86 -6.70
CA ASP A 49 4.45 -11.37 -8.07
C ASP A 49 3.00 -11.20 -8.54
N GLY A 50 2.11 -12.09 -8.11
CA GLY A 50 0.67 -11.98 -8.36
C GLY A 50 0.02 -10.75 -7.72
N VAL A 51 0.45 -10.36 -6.51
CA VAL A 51 -0.11 -9.20 -5.81
C VAL A 51 0.56 -7.86 -6.14
N LEU A 52 1.72 -7.87 -6.81
CA LEU A 52 2.52 -6.66 -7.05
C LEU A 52 1.74 -5.54 -7.76
N ARG A 53 0.85 -5.90 -8.69
CA ARG A 53 0.00 -4.93 -9.42
C ARG A 53 -1.00 -4.19 -8.52
N TYR A 54 -1.32 -4.74 -7.36
CA TYR A 54 -2.27 -4.18 -6.40
C TYR A 54 -1.59 -3.45 -5.24
N LEU A 55 -0.35 -3.85 -4.92
CA LEU A 55 0.47 -3.20 -3.90
C LEU A 55 0.67 -1.73 -4.25
N GLY A 56 0.28 -0.84 -3.34
CA GLY A 56 0.36 0.60 -3.57
C GLY A 56 -0.70 1.17 -4.51
N PHE A 57 -1.67 0.36 -4.94
CA PHE A 57 -2.71 0.77 -5.90
C PHE A 57 -4.14 0.52 -5.41
N SER A 58 -4.37 -0.62 -4.76
CA SER A 58 -5.69 -1.01 -4.23
C SER A 58 -5.62 -1.29 -2.74
N CYS A 59 -6.65 -0.86 -2.01
CA CYS A 59 -6.78 -1.22 -0.60
C CYS A 59 -7.18 -2.70 -0.47
N VAL A 60 -6.65 -3.39 0.53
CA VAL A 60 -6.99 -4.79 0.82
C VAL A 60 -8.48 -4.99 1.12
N GLY A 61 -9.15 -3.94 1.59
CA GLY A 61 -10.59 -3.94 1.83
C GLY A 61 -11.41 -4.31 0.59
N ARG A 62 -10.94 -3.92 -0.60
CA ARG A 62 -11.54 -4.25 -1.91
C ARG A 62 -11.67 -5.75 -2.15
N PHE A 63 -10.76 -6.54 -1.60
CA PHE A 63 -10.72 -7.99 -1.77
C PHE A 63 -11.37 -8.76 -0.60
N THR A 64 -11.71 -8.04 0.47
CA THR A 64 -12.27 -8.62 1.70
C THR A 64 -13.71 -8.16 1.97
N GLY A 65 -14.37 -7.57 0.96
CA GLY A 65 -15.77 -7.16 1.02
C GLY A 65 -16.03 -5.96 1.94
N LYS A 66 -15.03 -5.08 2.13
CA LYS A 66 -15.22 -3.83 2.90
C LYS A 66 -16.03 -2.83 2.08
N GLY A 67 -16.76 -1.97 2.79
CA GLY A 67 -17.60 -0.94 2.18
C GLY A 67 -16.82 0.26 1.64
N SER A 68 -17.55 1.32 1.33
CA SER A 68 -17.01 2.59 0.83
C SER A 68 -15.96 3.18 1.79
N PRO A 69 -15.05 4.04 1.29
CA PRO A 69 -13.99 4.57 2.13
C PRO A 69 -14.52 5.40 3.31
N SER A 70 -14.09 5.03 4.51
CA SER A 70 -14.35 5.73 5.76
C SER A 70 -13.08 5.69 6.61
N VAL A 71 -12.70 6.84 7.18
CA VAL A 71 -11.51 6.94 8.06
C VAL A 71 -11.75 6.22 9.38
N GLU A 72 -12.99 6.28 9.91
CA GLU A 72 -13.35 5.63 11.18
C GLU A 72 -13.43 4.10 11.03
N GLU A 73 -14.08 3.62 9.97
CA GLU A 73 -14.32 2.18 9.79
C GLU A 73 -13.13 1.46 9.15
N GLY A 74 -12.26 2.19 8.44
CA GLY A 74 -11.22 1.62 7.62
C GLY A 74 -9.80 1.79 8.14
N LYS A 75 -9.54 2.47 9.26
CA LYS A 75 -8.19 2.50 9.84
C LYS A 75 -7.80 1.10 10.32
N ASN A 76 -6.83 0.48 9.64
CA ASN A 76 -6.39 -0.92 9.84
C ASN A 76 -7.45 -2.01 9.55
N HIS A 77 -8.57 -1.65 8.93
CA HIS A 77 -9.66 -2.58 8.61
C HIS A 77 -9.98 -2.68 7.11
N GLY A 78 -9.41 -1.80 6.27
CA GLY A 78 -9.59 -1.77 4.82
C GLY A 78 -10.83 -1.00 4.35
N CYS A 79 -10.86 -0.60 3.07
CA CYS A 79 -12.04 -0.09 2.37
C CYS A 79 -12.02 -0.52 0.89
N ASP A 80 -13.10 -0.28 0.14
CA ASP A 80 -13.18 -0.55 -1.31
C ASP A 80 -12.56 0.57 -2.17
N TRP A 81 -11.34 1.01 -1.85
CA TRP A 81 -10.64 2.05 -2.62
C TRP A 81 -9.59 1.48 -3.58
N THR A 82 -9.49 2.10 -4.76
CA THR A 82 -8.43 1.86 -5.75
C THR A 82 -8.10 3.15 -6.52
N LEU A 83 -6.86 3.27 -6.99
CA LEU A 83 -6.39 4.42 -7.79
C LEU A 83 -6.81 4.36 -9.28
N GLY A 84 -7.44 3.26 -9.71
CA GLY A 84 -7.88 3.07 -11.11
C GLY A 84 -9.28 3.59 -11.43
N GLY A 85 -9.93 4.30 -10.51
CA GLY A 85 -11.28 4.83 -10.69
C GLY A 85 -11.35 6.21 -11.36
N LEU A 86 -12.57 6.70 -11.60
CA LEU A 86 -12.84 8.04 -12.15
C LEU A 86 -12.40 9.17 -11.20
N LEU A 87 -12.36 8.90 -9.90
CA LEU A 87 -11.99 9.86 -8.87
C LEU A 87 -10.49 9.75 -8.56
N GLN A 88 -9.74 10.79 -8.89
CA GLN A 88 -8.31 10.89 -8.61
C GLN A 88 -8.04 11.41 -7.19
N CYS A 89 -8.66 10.80 -6.17
CA CYS A 89 -8.33 11.11 -4.77
C CYS A 89 -7.03 10.39 -4.38
N HIS A 90 -5.90 11.00 -4.71
CA HIS A 90 -4.57 10.48 -4.42
C HIS A 90 -3.67 11.57 -3.87
N VAL A 91 -2.83 11.18 -2.91
CA VAL A 91 -1.93 12.11 -2.20
C VAL A 91 -0.51 12.08 -2.78
N MET A 92 -0.15 11.03 -3.52
CA MET A 92 1.19 10.80 -4.06
C MET A 92 1.18 10.31 -5.51
N VAL A 93 2.12 10.80 -6.32
CA VAL A 93 2.39 10.33 -7.69
C VAL A 93 3.88 10.06 -7.89
N LEU A 94 4.17 9.09 -8.75
CA LEU A 94 5.49 8.88 -9.33
C LEU A 94 5.57 9.57 -10.68
N GLU A 95 6.58 10.41 -10.88
CA GLU A 95 6.86 11.07 -12.16
C GLU A 95 8.11 10.45 -12.79
N ASP A 96 8.00 10.04 -14.06
CA ASP A 96 9.14 9.54 -14.83
C ASP A 96 9.89 10.68 -15.55
N PRO A 97 11.08 10.43 -16.14
CA PRO A 97 11.85 11.47 -16.84
C PRO A 97 11.14 12.10 -18.04
N THR A 98 10.04 11.49 -18.53
CA THR A 98 9.22 12.01 -19.62
C THR A 98 8.03 12.85 -19.13
N GLY A 99 7.86 12.97 -17.81
CA GLY A 99 6.79 13.73 -17.17
C GLY A 99 5.49 12.92 -16.96
N VAL A 100 5.48 11.61 -17.22
CA VAL A 100 4.29 10.78 -17.00
C VAL A 100 4.11 10.54 -15.50
N LYS A 101 2.91 10.84 -15.00
CA LYS A 101 2.52 10.68 -13.59
C LYS A 101 1.72 9.41 -13.38
N ARG A 102 2.11 8.62 -12.38
CA ARG A 102 1.42 7.40 -11.96
C ARG A 102 1.05 7.50 -10.48
N PRO A 103 -0.24 7.44 -10.12
CA PRO A 103 -0.64 7.54 -8.71
C PRO A 103 -0.17 6.29 -7.96
N VAL A 104 0.26 6.48 -6.71
CA VAL A 104 0.64 5.41 -5.79
C VAL A 104 0.19 5.76 -4.37
N PHE A 105 0.05 4.75 -3.52
CA PHE A 105 -0.10 4.95 -2.09
C PHE A 105 1.21 5.41 -1.46
N GLU A 106 1.12 6.12 -0.35
CA GLU A 106 2.30 6.56 0.38
C GLU A 106 2.96 5.39 1.12
N PRO A 107 4.31 5.25 1.10
CA PRO A 107 5.01 4.28 1.94
C PRO A 107 4.72 4.56 3.42
N ALA A 108 4.47 3.50 4.19
CA ALA A 108 4.34 3.59 5.63
C ALA A 108 5.69 3.91 6.29
N THR A 109 5.67 4.40 7.53
CA THR A 109 6.92 4.57 8.29
C THR A 109 7.58 3.23 8.60
N PRO A 110 8.89 3.19 8.89
CA PRO A 110 9.56 1.95 9.27
C PRO A 110 8.90 1.26 10.47
N GLU A 111 8.44 2.02 11.46
CA GLU A 111 7.74 1.51 12.64
C GLU A 111 6.42 0.85 12.26
N GLN A 112 5.60 1.50 11.44
CA GLN A 112 4.32 0.95 10.96
C GLN A 112 4.52 -0.32 10.12
N ALA A 113 5.57 -0.33 9.29
CA ALA A 113 5.91 -1.50 8.48
C ALA A 113 6.31 -2.69 9.37
N ARG A 114 7.20 -2.48 10.35
CA ARG A 114 7.60 -3.51 11.31
C ARG A 114 6.44 -4.00 12.17
N GLU A 115 5.59 -3.10 12.67
CA GLU A 115 4.39 -3.46 13.44
C GLU A 115 3.41 -4.31 12.63
N LEU A 116 3.15 -3.93 11.37
CA LEU A 116 2.32 -4.73 10.47
C LEU A 116 2.96 -6.09 10.24
N ALA A 117 4.24 -6.12 9.90
CA ALA A 117 4.94 -7.35 9.57
C ALA A 117 4.96 -8.31 10.77
N ALA A 118 5.22 -7.81 11.98
CA ALA A 118 5.13 -8.56 13.24
C ALA A 118 3.74 -9.17 13.45
N ARG A 119 2.67 -8.38 13.24
CA ARG A 119 1.28 -8.86 13.35
C ARG A 119 0.96 -9.97 12.33
N LEU A 120 1.62 -9.98 11.18
CA LEU A 120 1.43 -10.97 10.13
C LEU A 120 2.44 -12.14 10.19
N GLY A 121 3.23 -12.22 11.27
CA GLY A 121 4.18 -13.32 11.54
C GLY A 121 5.58 -13.14 10.97
N GLY A 122 5.95 -11.95 10.50
CA GLY A 122 7.34 -11.58 10.22
C GLY A 122 8.08 -11.24 11.51
N ILE A 123 9.39 -11.47 11.56
CA ILE A 123 10.23 -11.21 12.75
C ILE A 123 11.33 -10.25 12.31
N TYR A 124 11.39 -9.08 12.93
CA TYR A 124 12.33 -8.01 12.63
C TYR A 124 12.83 -7.39 13.94
N GLU A 125 14.13 -7.15 14.03
CA GLU A 125 14.79 -6.47 15.17
C GLU A 125 14.80 -4.95 14.99
#